data_AF-A0A2M8KVX5-F1
#
_entry.id   AF-A0A2M8KVX5-F1
#
_cell.length_a   1.000
_cell.length_b   1.000
_cell.length_c   1.000
_cell.angle_alpha   90.00
_cell.angle_beta   90.00
_cell.angle_gamma   90.00
#
_symmetry.space_group_name_H-M   'P 1'
#
loop_
_entity.id
_entity.type
_entity.pdbx_description
1 polymer ?
#
loop_
_entity_poly.entity_id
_entity_poly.type
_entity_poly.pdbx_seq_one_letter_code
_entity_poly.pdbx_strand_id
1 'polypeptide(L)'
;MKKIVYIILFTFLGILVQFLVHAVFEMWYVARLVVNFPAYGLGFSWEEWVTIHSVLSWILFAIGGYIGYQEGVIWWEYLYEKHPQKPKKKSKKVIA
;
A
#
# COMPACT_ATOMS: atom_id res chain seq x y z
N MET A 1 -20.24 -9.00 -5.04
CA MET A 1 -20.00 -7.54 -5.00
C MET A 1 -19.28 -7.08 -3.74
N LYS A 2 -19.77 -7.37 -2.51
CA LYS A 2 -19.12 -6.92 -1.26
C LYS A 2 -17.65 -7.35 -1.13
N LYS A 3 -17.33 -8.62 -1.42
CA LYS A 3 -15.95 -9.14 -1.44
C LYS A 3 -15.05 -8.38 -2.41
N ILE A 4 -15.54 -8.14 -3.63
CA ILE A 4 -14.79 -7.44 -4.69
C ILE A 4 -14.50 -6.00 -4.26
N VAL A 5 -15.50 -5.26 -3.78
CA VAL A 5 -15.31 -3.88 -3.31
C VAL A 5 -14.32 -3.83 -2.14
N TYR A 6 -14.43 -4.77 -1.19
CA TYR A 6 -13.51 -4.86 -0.06
C TYR A 6 -12.07 -5.07 -0.52
N ILE A 7 -11.82 -6.05 -1.39
CA ILE A 7 -10.48 -6.35 -1.93
C ILE A 7 -9.94 -5.14 -2.71
N ILE A 8 -10.75 -4.50 -3.55
CA ILE A 8 -10.33 -3.28 -4.29
C ILE A 8 -9.92 -2.16 -3.33
N LEU A 9 -10.67 -1.94 -2.25
CA LEU A 9 -10.32 -0.92 -1.25
C LEU A 9 -9.00 -1.26 -0.54
N PHE A 10 -8.75 -2.54 -0.25
CA PHE A 10 -7.47 -2.97 0.32
C PHE A 10 -6.30 -2.83 -0.66
N THR A 11 -6.51 -3.13 -1.95
CA THR A 11 -5.53 -2.86 -3.00
C THR A 11 -5.22 -1.37 -3.11
N PHE A 12 -6.25 -0.52 -3.12
CA PHE A 12 -6.08 0.93 -3.13
C PHE A 12 -5.36 1.43 -1.86
N LEU A 13 -5.69 0.89 -0.69
CA LEU A 13 -4.97 1.17 0.54
C LEU A 13 -3.49 0.78 0.46
N GLY A 14 -3.19 -0.39 -0.11
CA GLY A 14 -1.81 -0.85 -0.32
C GLY A 14 -1.00 0.14 -1.18
N ILE A 15 -1.61 0.65 -2.25
CA ILE A 15 -1.04 1.71 -3.08
C ILE A 15 -0.81 3.00 -2.27
N LEU A 16 -1.79 3.45 -1.49
CA LEU A 16 -1.62 4.66 -0.66
C LEU A 16 -0.49 4.51 0.36
N VAL A 17 -0.38 3.35 1.02
CA VAL A 17 0.70 3.08 1.98
C VAL A 17 2.05 3.05 1.28
N GLN A 18 2.15 2.37 0.13
CA GLN A 18 3.36 2.39 -0.70
C GLN A 18 3.76 3.81 -1.08
N PHE A 19 2.80 4.68 -1.44
CA PHE A 19 3.07 6.06 -1.83
C PHE A 19 3.68 6.85 -0.67
N LEU A 20 3.16 6.68 0.54
CA LEU A 20 3.72 7.32 1.73
C LEU A 20 5.15 6.84 2.01
N VAL A 21 5.39 5.53 1.92
CA VAL A 21 6.73 4.95 2.10
C VAL A 21 7.69 5.51 1.05
N HIS A 22 7.28 5.52 -0.22
CA HIS A 22 8.04 6.08 -1.33
C HIS A 22 8.43 7.54 -1.09
N ALA A 23 7.47 8.39 -0.71
CA ALA A 23 7.70 9.80 -0.44
C ALA A 23 8.71 10.02 0.71
N VAL A 24 8.65 9.20 1.76
CA VAL A 24 9.63 9.25 2.86
C VAL A 24 11.05 8.92 2.35
N PHE A 25 11.18 7.89 1.51
CA PHE A 25 12.47 7.55 0.90
C PHE A 25 12.98 8.65 -0.02
N GLU A 26 12.12 9.27 -0.83
CA GLU A 26 12.49 10.40 -1.68
C GLU A 26 12.99 11.59 -0.88
N MET A 27 12.23 12.03 0.13
CA MET A 27 12.65 13.15 1.00
C MET A 27 14.00 12.89 1.65
N TRP A 28 14.28 11.64 2.04
CA TRP A 28 15.54 11.27 2.66
C TRP A 28 16.70 11.18 1.66
N TYR A 29 16.51 10.52 0.52
CA TYR A 29 17.60 10.22 -0.41
C TYR A 29 17.88 11.34 -1.40
N VAL A 30 16.83 11.98 -1.96
CA VAL A 30 16.98 13.09 -2.90
C VAL A 30 17.66 14.27 -2.23
N ALA A 31 17.34 14.57 -0.96
CA ALA A 31 18.02 15.62 -0.21
C ALA A 31 19.55 15.41 -0.14
N ARG A 32 20.02 14.16 -0.02
CA ARG A 32 21.45 13.84 -0.01
C ARG A 32 22.08 14.01 -1.39
N LEU A 33 21.42 13.51 -2.43
CA LEU A 33 21.88 13.65 -3.81
C LEU A 33 22.03 15.13 -4.20
N VAL A 34 21.09 15.99 -3.80
CA VAL A 34 21.14 17.42 -4.09
C VAL A 34 22.27 18.13 -3.32
N VAL A 35 22.52 17.75 -2.06
CA VAL A 35 23.55 18.38 -1.23
C VAL A 35 24.96 18.04 -1.69
N ASN A 36 25.23 16.78 -2.07
CA ASN A 36 26.54 16.36 -2.54
C ASN A 36 26.43 15.16 -3.50
N PHE A 37 26.12 15.47 -4.75
CA PHE A 37 25.97 14.45 -5.78
C PHE A 37 27.22 13.58 -5.98
N PRO A 38 28.47 14.12 -6.01
CA PRO A 38 29.66 13.28 -6.13
C PRO A 38 29.81 12.22 -5.03
N ALA A 39 29.36 12.50 -3.80
CA ALA A 39 29.44 11.55 -2.69
C ALA A 39 28.29 10.53 -2.67
N TYR A 40 27.08 10.95 -3.05
CA TYR A 40 25.86 10.12 -2.93
C TYR A 40 25.37 9.54 -4.26
N GLY A 41 25.93 9.98 -5.38
CA GLY A 41 25.53 9.57 -6.73
C GLY A 41 25.98 8.16 -7.12
N LEU A 42 26.76 7.47 -6.28
CA LEU A 42 27.25 6.10 -6.53
C LEU A 42 27.95 5.91 -7.90
N GLY A 43 28.53 6.97 -8.45
CA GLY A 43 29.18 6.96 -9.76
C GLY A 43 28.24 7.08 -10.96
N PHE A 44 26.92 7.18 -10.74
CA PHE A 44 25.94 7.43 -11.80
C PHE A 44 25.74 8.93 -12.04
N SER A 45 25.34 9.27 -13.26
CA SER A 45 24.85 10.58 -13.66
C SER A 45 23.43 10.84 -13.13
N TRP A 46 23.01 12.11 -13.16
CA TRP A 46 21.64 12.48 -12.77
C TRP A 46 20.57 11.82 -13.64
N GLU A 47 20.84 11.66 -14.94
CA GLU A 47 19.91 11.01 -15.87
C GLU A 47 19.73 9.52 -15.55
N GLU A 48 20.82 8.83 -15.20
CA GLU A 48 20.77 7.45 -14.75
C GLU A 48 19.99 7.32 -13.42
N TRP A 49 20.19 8.23 -12.48
CA TRP A 49 19.41 8.25 -11.23
C TRP A 49 17.92 8.46 -11.45
N VAL A 50 17.53 9.38 -12.34
CA VAL A 50 16.13 9.61 -12.70
C VAL A 50 15.54 8.36 -13.34
N THR A 51 16.31 7.67 -14.18
CA THR A 51 15.89 6.41 -14.81
C THR A 51 15.70 5.29 -13.78
N ILE A 52 16.68 5.08 -12.89
CA ILE A 52 16.61 4.10 -11.82
C ILE A 52 15.42 4.38 -10.90
N HIS A 53 15.25 5.63 -10.50
CA HIS A 53 14.13 6.08 -9.67
C HIS A 53 12.78 5.77 -10.33
N SER A 54 12.62 6.08 -11.62
CA SER A 54 11.40 5.79 -12.37
C SER A 54 11.08 4.29 -12.38
N VAL A 55 12.07 3.44 -12.68
CA VAL A 55 11.89 1.98 -12.69
C VAL A 55 11.54 1.45 -11.30
N LEU A 56 12.26 1.89 -10.26
CA LEU A 56 11.97 1.49 -8.88
C LEU A 56 10.59 1.96 -8.41
N SER A 57 10.13 3.13 -8.84
CA SER A 57 8.80 3.65 -8.55
C SER A 57 7.70 2.73 -9.10
N TRP A 58 7.85 2.27 -10.34
CA TRP A 58 6.91 1.31 -10.95
C TRP A 58 6.92 -0.04 -10.25
N ILE A 59 8.11 -0.55 -9.89
CA ILE A 59 8.24 -1.80 -9.14
C ILE A 59 7.56 -1.67 -7.77
N LEU A 60 7.82 -0.59 -7.05
CA LEU A 60 7.26 -0.36 -5.72
C LEU A 60 5.73 -0.21 -5.79
N PHE A 61 5.21 0.49 -6.80
CA PHE A 61 3.77 0.59 -7.05
C PHE A 61 3.13 -0.78 -7.26
N ALA A 62 3.72 -1.63 -8.10
CA ALA A 62 3.23 -2.98 -8.34
C ALA A 62 3.23 -3.84 -7.05
N ILE A 63 4.30 -3.74 -6.26
CA ILE A 63 4.42 -4.44 -4.97
C ILE A 63 3.35 -3.94 -3.99
N GLY A 64 3.14 -2.63 -3.86
CA GLY A 64 2.14 -2.04 -2.98
C GLY A 64 0.72 -2.51 -3.32
N GLY A 65 0.37 -2.49 -4.61
CA GLY A 65 -0.91 -3.03 -5.09
C GLY A 65 -1.05 -4.53 -4.83
N TYR A 66 0.00 -5.32 -5.08
CA TYR A 66 -0.01 -6.76 -4.84
C TYR A 66 -0.18 -7.10 -3.35
N ILE A 67 0.57 -6.45 -2.45
CA ILE A 67 0.43 -6.63 -1.00
C ILE A 67 -0.98 -6.23 -0.55
N GLY A 68 -1.48 -5.08 -0.99
CA GLY A 68 -2.84 -4.64 -0.68
C GLY A 68 -3.89 -5.65 -1.12
N TYR A 69 -3.75 -6.23 -2.33
CA TYR A 69 -4.62 -7.31 -2.79
C TYR A 69 -4.55 -8.56 -1.89
N GLN A 70 -3.35 -9.03 -1.54
CA GLN A 70 -3.17 -10.20 -0.68
C GLN A 70 -3.80 -9.99 0.69
N GLU A 71 -3.57 -8.84 1.32
CA GLU A 71 -4.19 -8.48 2.60
C GLU A 71 -5.73 -8.47 2.48
N GLY A 72 -6.28 -7.90 1.40
CA GLY A 72 -7.71 -7.91 1.15
C GLY A 72 -8.31 -9.32 1.05
N VAL A 73 -7.59 -10.27 0.44
CA VAL A 73 -8.02 -11.67 0.36
C VAL A 73 -7.93 -12.36 1.72
N ILE A 74 -6.76 -12.26 2.38
CA ILE A 74 -6.47 -12.92 3.66
C ILE A 74 -7.48 -12.48 4.74
N TRP A 75 -7.68 -11.17 4.88
CA TRP A 75 -8.62 -10.63 5.88
C TRP A 75 -10.07 -10.95 5.56
N TRP A 76 -10.43 -11.01 4.28
CA TRP A 76 -11.78 -11.42 3.91
C TRP A 76 -12.07 -12.87 4.35
N GLU A 77 -11.17 -13.79 4.00
CA GLU A 77 -11.29 -15.20 4.40
C GLU A 77 -11.33 -15.36 5.91
N TYR A 78 -10.45 -14.64 6.63
CA TYR A 78 -10.40 -14.69 8.08
C TYR A 78 -11.70 -14.19 8.73
N LEU A 79 -12.18 -13.01 8.36
CA LEU A 79 -13.29 -12.34 9.04
C LEU A 79 -14.67 -12.84 8.59
N TYR A 80 -14.84 -13.15 7.31
CA TYR A 80 -16.17 -13.42 6.75
C TYR A 80 -16.42 -14.90 6.47
N GLU A 81 -15.38 -15.71 6.28
CA GLU A 81 -15.52 -17.13 5.97
C GLU A 81 -15.21 -18.00 7.20
N LYS A 82 -14.09 -17.75 7.89
CA LYS A 82 -13.68 -18.52 9.09
C LYS A 82 -14.38 -18.05 10.37
N HIS A 83 -14.53 -16.74 10.55
CA HIS A 83 -15.13 -16.16 11.76
C HIS A 83 -16.34 -15.27 11.46
N PRO A 84 -17.37 -15.79 10.77
CA PRO A 84 -18.52 -14.98 10.39
C PRO A 84 -19.18 -14.40 11.63
N GLN A 85 -19.29 -13.08 11.70
CA GLN A 85 -20.00 -12.41 12.78
C GLN A 85 -21.46 -12.86 12.79
N LYS A 86 -21.91 -13.48 13.89
CA LYS A 86 -23.33 -13.81 14.07
C LYS A 86 -24.12 -12.51 14.20
N PRO A 87 -25.23 -12.34 13.47
CA PRO A 87 -26.05 -11.14 13.61
C PRO A 87 -26.50 -11.00 15.07
N LYS A 88 -26.25 -9.84 15.68
CA LYS A 88 -26.79 -9.54 17.01
C LYS A 88 -28.32 -9.65 16.92
N LYS A 89 -28.92 -10.60 17.66
CA LYS A 89 -30.38 -10.68 17.80
C LYS A 89 -30.86 -9.31 18.29
N LYS A 90 -31.66 -8.63 17.48
CA LYS A 90 -32.38 -7.44 17.94
C LYS A 90 -33.28 -7.89 19.09
N SER A 91 -32.98 -7.41 20.30
CA SER A 91 -33.90 -7.52 21.42
C SER A 91 -35.20 -6.86 20.97
N LYS A 92 -36.25 -7.67 20.78
CA LYS A 92 -37.60 -7.12 20.64
C LYS A 92 -37.91 -6.47 21.98
N LYS A 93 -37.82 -5.14 22.07
CA LYS A 93 -38.49 -4.41 23.14
C LYS A 93 -39.98 -4.72 22.99
N VAL A 94 -40.49 -5.59 23.86
CA VAL A 94 -41.92 -5.76 24.07
C VAL A 94 -42.38 -4.45 24.69
N ILE A 95 -43.08 -3.64 23.91
CA ILE A 95 -43.83 -2.49 24.44
C ILE A 95 -45.14 -3.11 24.91
N ALA A 96 -45.33 -3.15 26.23
CA ALA A 96 -46.57 -3.54 26.89
C ALA A 96 -47.54 -2.36 26.93
#